data_AF-A0A7Y6UFF4-F1
#
_entry.id   AF-A0A7Y6UFF4-F1
#
_cell.length_a   1.000
_cell.length_b   1.000
_cell.length_c   1.000
_cell.angle_alpha   90.00
_cell.angle_beta   90.00
_cell.angle_gamma   90.00
#
_symmetry.space_group_name_H-M   'P 1'
#
loop_
_entity.id
_entity.type
_entity.pdbx_description
1 polymer ?
#
loop_
_entity_poly.entity_id
_entity_poly.type
_entity_poly.pdbx_seq_one_letter_code
_entity_poly.pdbx_strand_id
1 'polypeptide(L)'
;MPAIAGFRGALWDPSKVDLAKVVATPVTGVKDKLARGELVRDPARAVYRYHQVFSDSGRTVTRQNVIVAARLTPWSEGQIRPHEATDPTAREAATSSIAASAAHTEPVFAGYRDSAREVDRLFRRAESEKPTLEVTTPDKTIHRLWRVSSAEVIGKLRPLFAPKRLHVLDGHARYEGMLAYAEKIGAEDAPQYSSAKYGLVCMSNLDEPTFVVAARHRIVRSDGFKRDAVLDAAKKYFVVDKLPGLAGDAGKLEKAVAETTAHQPTFVALFANDADAWKLTLKGDVSPVGEGIDVHRAIQKYDPVVVESLFLRRVLQTAAATTDVDAASVVSAVKGGAAIGMIMRPMTLDQIVHTDEVGAVLPFGSTAFLPPLANLVTYVVDLDEDVV
;
A
#
# COMPACT_ATOMS: atom_id res chain seq x y z
N MET A 1 -22.77 -8.63 13.01
CA MET A 1 -21.40 -9.18 12.96
C MET A 1 -20.44 -8.06 13.32
N PRO A 2 -19.47 -8.28 14.22
CA PRO A 2 -18.52 -7.22 14.56
C PRO A 2 -17.67 -6.86 13.33
N ALA A 3 -17.36 -5.56 13.17
CA ALA A 3 -16.52 -5.09 12.06
C ALA A 3 -15.11 -5.69 12.12
N ILE A 4 -14.65 -6.02 13.33
CA ILE A 4 -13.36 -6.66 13.60
C ILE A 4 -13.51 -7.77 14.64
N ALA A 5 -12.62 -8.74 14.61
CA ALA A 5 -12.56 -9.85 15.55
C ALA A 5 -11.10 -10.25 15.84
N GLY A 6 -10.91 -10.94 16.96
CA GLY A 6 -9.69 -11.70 17.19
C GLY A 6 -9.72 -12.99 16.38
N PHE A 7 -8.58 -13.65 16.23
CA PHE A 7 -8.48 -14.92 15.50
C PHE A 7 -7.31 -15.75 16.00
N ARG A 8 -7.29 -17.04 15.68
CA ARG A 8 -6.14 -17.90 15.97
C ARG A 8 -5.10 -17.75 14.86
N GLY A 9 -4.22 -16.76 14.96
CA GLY A 9 -3.16 -16.58 13.98
C GLY A 9 -2.14 -17.72 14.02
N ALA A 10 -1.41 -17.88 12.93
CA ALA A 10 -0.22 -18.72 12.87
C ALA A 10 1.02 -17.81 12.84
N LEU A 11 1.87 -17.96 13.85
CA LEU A 11 3.11 -17.19 14.01
C LEU A 11 4.32 -18.04 13.64
N TRP A 12 5.38 -17.40 13.16
CA TRP A 12 6.67 -18.06 12.96
C TRP A 12 7.27 -18.52 14.29
N ASP A 13 7.86 -19.71 14.31
CA ASP A 13 8.67 -20.22 15.41
C ASP A 13 10.13 -19.77 15.26
N PRO A 14 10.61 -18.77 16.03
CA PRO A 14 11.96 -18.25 15.90
C PRO A 14 13.06 -19.26 16.26
N SER A 15 12.71 -20.40 16.89
CA SER A 15 13.66 -21.49 17.13
C SER A 15 13.93 -22.35 15.89
N LYS A 16 13.08 -22.25 14.86
CA LYS A 16 13.16 -23.06 13.65
C LYS A 16 13.43 -22.27 12.38
N VAL A 17 13.16 -20.98 12.38
CA VAL A 17 13.34 -20.12 11.20
C VAL A 17 14.13 -18.86 11.54
N ASP A 18 14.88 -18.39 10.55
CA ASP A 18 15.49 -17.06 10.58
C ASP A 18 14.43 -16.02 10.20
N LEU A 19 13.88 -15.34 11.21
CA LEU A 19 12.80 -14.35 11.01
C LEU A 19 13.16 -13.31 9.95
N ALA A 20 14.41 -12.83 9.92
CA ALA A 20 14.83 -11.78 8.99
C ALA A 20 14.74 -12.21 7.51
N LYS A 21 14.74 -13.53 7.24
CA LYS A 21 14.62 -14.09 5.88
C LYS A 21 13.20 -14.42 5.47
N VAL A 22 12.30 -14.68 6.43
CA VAL A 22 10.96 -15.21 6.12
C VAL A 22 9.87 -14.16 6.20
N VAL A 23 10.07 -13.06 6.95
CA VAL A 23 9.00 -12.07 7.17
C VAL A 23 8.89 -11.03 6.05
N ALA A 24 9.88 -10.93 5.16
CA ALA A 24 9.89 -9.97 4.06
C ALA A 24 9.11 -10.43 2.82
N THR A 25 8.72 -11.71 2.76
CA THR A 25 8.00 -12.29 1.62
C THR A 25 6.73 -12.99 2.08
N PRO A 26 5.72 -13.14 1.20
CA PRO A 26 4.48 -13.82 1.54
C PRO A 26 4.76 -15.27 1.95
N VAL A 27 4.03 -15.77 2.95
CA VAL A 27 4.21 -17.16 3.38
C VAL A 27 3.72 -18.12 2.30
N THR A 28 4.61 -18.99 1.82
CA THR A 28 4.28 -20.08 0.90
C THR A 28 4.26 -21.42 1.63
N GLY A 29 3.49 -22.39 1.13
CA GLY A 29 3.43 -23.74 1.71
C GLY A 29 2.93 -23.77 3.16
N VAL A 30 1.90 -22.97 3.48
CA VAL A 30 1.38 -22.79 4.86
C VAL A 30 1.13 -24.13 5.56
N LYS A 31 0.47 -25.09 4.88
CA LYS A 31 0.18 -26.42 5.43
C LYS A 31 1.44 -27.18 5.83
N ASP A 32 2.46 -27.18 4.98
CA ASP A 32 3.74 -27.85 5.25
C ASP A 32 4.49 -27.19 6.40
N LYS A 33 4.47 -25.86 6.45
CA LYS A 33 5.11 -25.10 7.52
C LYS A 33 4.44 -25.33 8.87
N LEU A 34 3.11 -25.46 8.90
CA LEU A 34 2.37 -25.89 10.09
C LEU A 34 2.76 -27.31 10.50
N ALA A 35 2.83 -28.25 9.55
CA ALA A 35 3.21 -29.64 9.83
C ALA A 35 4.64 -29.78 10.37
N ARG A 36 5.59 -28.99 9.85
CA ARG A 36 6.97 -28.91 10.36
C ARG A 36 7.09 -28.07 11.65
N GLY A 37 6.01 -27.40 12.04
CA GLY A 37 5.94 -26.49 13.18
C GLY A 37 6.84 -25.26 13.03
N GLU A 38 7.20 -24.87 11.80
CA GLU A 38 7.82 -23.57 11.49
C GLU A 38 6.82 -22.43 11.67
N LEU A 39 5.54 -22.71 11.38
CA LEU A 39 4.40 -21.91 11.78
C LEU A 39 3.66 -22.61 12.92
N VAL A 40 3.24 -21.86 13.93
CA VAL A 40 2.51 -22.38 15.10
C VAL A 40 1.21 -21.61 15.25
N ARG A 41 0.08 -22.34 15.19
CA ARG A 41 -1.25 -21.79 15.41
C ARG A 41 -1.43 -21.42 16.89
N ASP A 42 -1.99 -20.26 17.12
CA ASP A 42 -2.30 -19.79 18.46
C ASP A 42 -3.35 -20.68 19.14
N PRO A 43 -3.20 -20.93 20.46
CA PRO A 43 -4.13 -21.79 21.20
C PRO A 43 -5.49 -21.13 21.44
N ALA A 44 -5.55 -19.80 21.37
CA ALA A 44 -6.75 -19.00 21.56
C ALA A 44 -6.78 -17.83 20.58
N ARG A 45 -7.96 -17.24 20.41
CA ARG A 45 -8.13 -16.06 19.56
C ARG A 45 -7.37 -14.87 20.16
N ALA A 46 -6.73 -14.11 19.30
CA ALA A 46 -5.96 -12.94 19.67
C ALA A 46 -6.16 -11.82 18.64
N VAL A 47 -5.87 -10.60 19.08
CA VAL A 47 -5.49 -9.50 18.20
C VAL A 47 -4.00 -9.22 18.42
N TYR A 48 -3.32 -8.62 17.46
CA TYR A 48 -1.88 -8.41 17.58
C TYR A 48 -1.56 -6.92 17.57
N ARG A 49 -0.85 -6.47 18.59
CA ARG A 49 -0.23 -5.14 18.56
C ARG A 49 1.05 -5.26 17.76
N TYR A 50 1.25 -4.38 16.79
CA TYR A 50 2.38 -4.45 15.87
C TYR A 50 3.05 -3.09 15.72
N HIS A 51 4.30 -2.97 16.16
CA HIS A 51 5.10 -1.76 15.95
C HIS A 51 6.12 -1.95 14.84
N GLN A 52 6.30 -0.90 14.05
CA GLN A 52 7.43 -0.74 13.13
C GLN A 52 8.24 0.46 13.60
N VAL A 53 9.50 0.22 13.93
CA VAL A 53 10.45 1.27 14.33
C VAL A 53 11.47 1.43 13.21
N PHE A 54 11.53 2.61 12.60
CA PHE A 54 12.38 2.89 11.44
C PHE A 54 12.91 4.33 11.48
N SER A 55 13.89 4.63 10.62
CA SER A 55 14.44 5.97 10.48
C SER A 55 13.77 6.70 9.31
N ASP A 56 13.27 7.90 9.55
CA ASP A 56 12.79 8.82 8.52
C ASP A 56 13.49 10.17 8.71
N SER A 57 14.23 10.60 7.68
CA SER A 57 14.93 11.90 7.69
C SER A 57 15.80 12.13 8.94
N GLY A 58 16.45 11.06 9.42
CA GLY A 58 17.30 11.06 10.62
C GLY A 58 16.56 10.95 11.96
N ARG A 59 15.22 10.84 11.95
CA ARG A 59 14.40 10.68 13.16
C ARG A 59 13.91 9.24 13.29
N THR A 60 13.92 8.71 14.50
CA THR A 60 13.26 7.43 14.79
C THR A 60 11.75 7.62 14.82
N VAL A 61 11.03 6.89 13.98
CA VAL A 61 9.57 6.85 13.90
C VAL A 61 9.10 5.48 14.38
N THR A 62 8.07 5.46 15.22
CA THR A 62 7.37 4.24 15.63
C THR A 62 5.94 4.27 15.09
N ARG A 63 5.66 3.49 14.04
CA ARG A 63 4.29 3.28 13.56
C ARG A 63 3.62 2.20 14.38
N GLN A 64 2.54 2.55 15.06
CA GLN A 64 1.80 1.67 15.94
C GLN A 64 0.55 1.13 15.22
N ASN A 65 0.56 -0.17 14.94
CA ASN A 65 -0.49 -0.85 14.22
C ASN A 65 -1.24 -1.85 15.11
N VAL A 66 -2.45 -2.24 14.70
CA VAL A 66 -3.17 -3.40 15.24
C VAL A 66 -3.55 -4.35 14.10
N ILE A 67 -3.27 -5.64 14.26
CA ILE A 67 -3.63 -6.69 13.30
C ILE A 67 -4.84 -7.45 13.84
N VAL A 68 -5.89 -7.53 13.02
CA VAL A 68 -7.18 -8.15 13.36
C VAL A 68 -7.72 -8.95 12.18
N ALA A 69 -8.76 -9.74 12.45
CA ALA A 69 -9.66 -10.22 11.42
C ALA A 69 -10.72 -9.14 11.17
N ALA A 70 -10.78 -8.54 9.98
CA ALA A 70 -11.79 -7.54 9.64
C ALA A 70 -12.87 -8.15 8.74
N ARG A 71 -14.14 -7.79 8.97
CA ARG A 71 -15.26 -8.31 8.15
C ARG A 71 -15.04 -7.92 6.69
N LEU A 72 -15.08 -8.91 5.80
CA LEU A 72 -15.01 -8.66 4.36
C LEU A 72 -16.35 -8.06 3.90
N THR A 73 -16.25 -6.93 3.21
CA THR A 73 -17.38 -6.18 2.66
C THR A 73 -17.04 -5.67 1.27
N PRO A 74 -17.97 -5.70 0.30
CA PRO A 74 -17.76 -5.06 -0.98
C PRO A 74 -17.51 -3.55 -0.83
N TRP A 75 -16.75 -2.97 -1.75
CA TRP A 75 -16.47 -1.51 -1.77
C TRP A 75 -17.73 -0.64 -1.72
N SER A 76 -18.84 -1.13 -2.28
CA SER A 76 -20.13 -0.43 -2.27
C SER A 76 -20.73 -0.24 -0.87
N GLU A 77 -20.34 -1.02 0.14
CA GLU A 77 -20.78 -0.80 1.54
C GLU A 77 -20.05 0.39 2.19
N GLY A 78 -18.90 0.80 1.65
CA GLY A 78 -18.18 2.01 2.05
C GLY A 78 -17.55 2.00 3.45
N GLN A 79 -17.61 0.88 4.18
CA GLN A 79 -16.94 0.67 5.47
C GLN A 79 -15.41 0.57 5.29
N ILE A 80 -14.98 -0.12 4.23
CA ILE A 80 -13.58 -0.22 3.80
C ILE A 80 -13.48 0.44 2.42
N ARG A 81 -12.57 1.40 2.26
CA ARG A 81 -12.51 2.29 1.10
C ARG A 81 -11.19 2.15 0.35
N PRO A 82 -11.23 1.94 -0.98
CA PRO A 82 -10.05 1.98 -1.82
C PRO A 82 -9.82 3.38 -2.42
N HIS A 83 -8.57 3.81 -2.50
CA HIS A 83 -8.18 5.02 -3.25
C HIS A 83 -7.57 4.73 -4.61
N GLU A 84 -7.27 3.47 -4.93
CA GLU A 84 -6.49 3.08 -6.12
C GLU A 84 -7.20 1.99 -6.91
N ALA A 85 -7.09 2.05 -8.24
CA ALA A 85 -7.59 1.00 -9.12
C ALA A 85 -6.77 -0.28 -8.94
N THR A 86 -7.44 -1.42 -8.98
CA THR A 86 -6.79 -2.74 -8.90
C THR A 86 -6.42 -3.25 -10.29
N ASP A 87 -5.18 -3.72 -10.47
CA ASP A 87 -4.81 -4.48 -11.67
C ASP A 87 -5.49 -5.87 -11.66
N PRO A 88 -6.24 -6.26 -12.71
CA PRO A 88 -6.95 -7.54 -12.73
C PRO A 88 -6.03 -8.77 -12.58
N THR A 89 -4.82 -8.73 -13.17
CA THR A 89 -3.85 -9.83 -13.07
C THR A 89 -3.36 -9.98 -11.63
N ALA A 90 -3.07 -8.86 -10.95
CA ALA A 90 -2.69 -8.85 -9.55
C ALA A 90 -3.81 -9.41 -8.64
N ARG A 91 -5.07 -9.08 -8.92
CA ARG A 91 -6.24 -9.61 -8.20
C ARG A 91 -6.38 -11.13 -8.36
N GLU A 92 -6.24 -11.63 -9.58
CA GLU A 92 -6.31 -13.08 -9.87
C GLU A 92 -5.17 -13.85 -9.20
N ALA A 93 -3.96 -13.29 -9.22
CA ALA A 93 -2.81 -13.85 -8.52
C ALA A 93 -3.04 -13.90 -7.00
N ALA A 94 -3.58 -12.84 -6.40
CA ALA A 94 -3.93 -12.81 -4.98
C ALA A 94 -4.98 -13.88 -4.63
N THR A 95 -6.05 -13.98 -5.42
CA THR A 95 -7.11 -15.00 -5.23
C THR A 95 -6.55 -16.42 -5.31
N SER A 96 -5.69 -16.67 -6.30
CA SER A 96 -5.07 -17.99 -6.51
C SER A 96 -4.12 -18.35 -5.37
N SER A 97 -3.35 -17.39 -4.88
CA SER A 97 -2.46 -17.56 -3.73
C SER A 97 -3.23 -17.98 -2.47
N ILE A 98 -4.32 -17.27 -2.15
CA ILE A 98 -5.19 -17.59 -1.01
C ILE A 98 -5.84 -18.97 -1.20
N ALA A 99 -6.31 -19.29 -2.41
CA ALA A 99 -6.91 -20.59 -2.69
C ALA A 99 -5.93 -21.76 -2.52
N ALA A 100 -4.65 -21.57 -2.86
CA ALA A 100 -3.62 -22.59 -2.70
C ALA A 100 -3.25 -22.83 -1.22
N SER A 101 -3.25 -21.77 -0.41
CA SER A 101 -2.85 -21.84 1.01
C SER A 101 -4.02 -22.10 1.97
N ALA A 102 -5.26 -21.77 1.56
CA ALA A 102 -6.41 -21.55 2.43
C ALA A 102 -6.07 -20.57 3.58
N ALA A 103 -5.30 -19.52 3.28
CA ALA A 103 -4.82 -18.58 4.28
C ALA A 103 -4.52 -17.20 3.68
N HIS A 104 -4.77 -16.15 4.47
CA HIS A 104 -4.26 -14.81 4.22
C HIS A 104 -2.87 -14.71 4.86
N THR A 105 -1.83 -14.68 4.02
CA THR A 105 -0.42 -14.75 4.45
C THR A 105 0.24 -13.37 4.50
N GLU A 106 -0.47 -12.35 4.04
CA GLU A 106 -0.08 -10.94 4.06
C GLU A 106 -1.29 -10.11 4.51
N PRO A 107 -1.10 -9.15 5.44
CA PRO A 107 -2.17 -8.24 5.80
C PRO A 107 -2.45 -7.21 4.71
N VAL A 108 -3.72 -6.84 4.54
CA VAL A 108 -4.09 -5.56 3.92
C VAL A 108 -3.68 -4.45 4.91
N PHE A 109 -3.00 -3.41 4.43
CA PHE A 109 -2.66 -2.27 5.26
C PHE A 109 -3.77 -1.23 5.17
N ALA A 110 -4.34 -0.85 6.31
CA ALA A 110 -5.42 0.12 6.37
C ALA A 110 -5.17 1.23 7.39
N GLY A 111 -5.79 2.38 7.16
CA GLY A 111 -5.81 3.52 8.07
C GLY A 111 -7.18 3.68 8.72
N TYR A 112 -7.20 4.15 9.97
CA TYR A 112 -8.41 4.59 10.68
C TYR A 112 -8.13 5.89 11.43
N ARG A 113 -9.18 6.66 11.75
CA ARG A 113 -9.07 7.87 12.57
C ARG A 113 -9.38 7.55 14.04
N ASP A 114 -8.54 8.02 14.96
CA ASP A 114 -8.68 7.88 16.40
C ASP A 114 -7.90 8.98 17.13
N SER A 115 -8.35 10.23 16.98
CA SER A 115 -7.72 11.41 17.59
C SER A 115 -7.60 11.31 19.11
N ALA A 116 -8.54 10.61 19.76
CA ALA A 116 -8.52 10.36 21.19
C ALA A 116 -7.53 9.25 21.61
N ARG A 117 -6.92 8.52 20.67
CA ARG A 117 -5.99 7.41 20.90
C ARG A 117 -6.56 6.32 21.83
N GLU A 118 -7.85 6.03 21.70
CA GLU A 118 -8.52 5.01 22.49
C GLU A 118 -7.95 3.61 22.23
N VAL A 119 -7.62 3.30 20.98
CA VAL A 119 -7.06 2.00 20.59
C VAL A 119 -5.70 1.79 21.25
N ASP A 120 -4.81 2.78 21.17
CA ASP A 120 -3.47 2.68 21.78
C ASP A 120 -3.53 2.44 23.29
N ARG A 121 -4.48 3.08 23.98
CA ARG A 121 -4.64 2.92 25.43
C ARG A 121 -4.91 1.48 25.85
N LEU A 122 -5.62 0.70 25.03
CA LEU A 122 -5.93 -0.71 25.30
C LEU A 122 -4.68 -1.60 25.27
N PHE A 123 -3.65 -1.22 24.52
CA PHE A 123 -2.47 -2.06 24.30
C PHE A 123 -1.28 -1.75 25.21
N ARG A 124 -1.29 -0.63 25.95
CA ARG A 124 -0.15 -0.21 26.80
C ARG A 124 0.35 -1.30 27.75
N ARG A 125 -0.56 -2.10 28.32
CA ARG A 125 -0.15 -3.21 29.20
C ARG A 125 0.63 -4.28 28.43
N ALA A 126 0.14 -4.70 27.27
CA ALA A 126 0.84 -5.66 26.43
C ALA A 126 2.20 -5.12 25.97
N GLU A 127 2.27 -3.84 25.58
CA GLU A 127 3.51 -3.17 25.15
C GLU A 127 4.58 -3.06 26.26
N SER A 128 4.18 -3.14 27.53
CA SER A 128 5.11 -3.17 28.67
C SER A 128 5.76 -4.54 28.90
N GLU A 129 5.28 -5.57 28.22
CA GLU A 129 5.79 -6.94 28.28
C GLU A 129 6.71 -7.22 27.07
N LYS A 130 7.46 -8.33 27.14
CA LYS A 130 8.34 -8.74 26.03
C LYS A 130 7.50 -9.03 24.77
N PRO A 131 7.91 -8.54 23.58
CA PRO A 131 7.26 -8.90 22.33
C PRO A 131 7.21 -10.41 22.12
N THR A 132 6.10 -10.89 21.54
CA THR A 132 5.95 -12.28 21.08
C THR A 132 6.93 -12.58 19.95
N LEU A 133 7.09 -11.65 19.00
CA LEU A 133 8.11 -11.70 17.97
C LEU A 133 8.82 -10.34 17.92
N GLU A 134 10.14 -10.37 17.73
CA GLU A 134 10.95 -9.20 17.42
C GLU A 134 11.96 -9.59 16.33
N VAL A 135 12.03 -8.78 15.27
CA VAL A 135 12.94 -8.99 14.15
C VAL A 135 13.37 -7.67 13.55
N THR A 136 14.63 -7.60 13.10
CA THR A 136 15.12 -6.49 12.28
C THR A 136 15.28 -6.97 10.84
N THR A 137 14.62 -6.30 9.91
CA THR A 137 14.69 -6.62 8.48
C THR A 137 15.90 -5.94 7.81
N PRO A 138 16.30 -6.35 6.58
CA PRO A 138 17.46 -5.79 5.90
C PRO A 138 17.43 -4.27 5.67
N ASP A 139 16.23 -3.68 5.59
CA ASP A 139 16.00 -2.23 5.52
C ASP A 139 16.21 -1.51 6.86
N LYS A 140 16.65 -2.23 7.90
CA LYS A 140 16.88 -1.76 9.28
C LYS A 140 15.61 -1.39 10.03
N THR A 141 14.43 -1.78 9.53
CA THR A 141 13.19 -1.65 10.28
C THR A 141 13.14 -2.70 11.38
N ILE A 142 12.85 -2.28 12.62
CA ILE A 142 12.60 -3.18 13.75
C ILE A 142 11.10 -3.42 13.83
N HIS A 143 10.71 -4.68 13.75
CA HIS A 143 9.33 -5.14 13.84
C HIS A 143 9.11 -5.79 15.20
N ARG A 144 8.11 -5.33 15.96
CA ARG A 144 7.71 -5.91 17.25
C ARG A 144 6.24 -6.28 17.23
N LEU A 145 5.94 -7.52 17.57
CA LEU A 145 4.58 -8.05 17.62
C LEU A 145 4.26 -8.55 19.03
N TRP A 146 3.13 -8.12 19.59
CA TRP A 146 2.57 -8.69 20.81
C TRP A 146 1.23 -9.36 20.50
N ARG A 147 1.15 -10.66 20.78
CA ARG A 147 -0.10 -11.41 20.77
C ARG A 147 -0.93 -11.05 22.00
N VAL A 148 -2.16 -10.57 21.79
CA VAL A 148 -3.07 -10.16 22.88
C VAL A 148 -4.35 -11.00 22.82
N SER A 149 -4.43 -11.99 23.71
CA SER A 149 -5.58 -12.90 23.87
C SER A 149 -6.53 -12.50 25.00
N SER A 150 -6.38 -11.30 25.56
CA SER A 150 -7.27 -10.80 26.62
C SER A 150 -8.67 -10.54 26.06
N ALA A 151 -9.66 -11.29 26.57
CA ALA A 151 -11.07 -11.11 26.22
C ALA A 151 -11.58 -9.70 26.53
N GLU A 152 -11.09 -9.07 27.60
CA GLU A 152 -11.42 -7.69 27.95
C GLU A 152 -10.93 -6.70 26.89
N VAL A 153 -9.67 -6.84 26.45
CA VAL A 153 -9.09 -5.96 25.41
C VAL A 153 -9.85 -6.13 24.09
N ILE A 154 -10.09 -7.38 23.67
CA ILE A 154 -10.82 -7.68 22.42
C ILE A 154 -12.26 -7.16 22.51
N GLY A 155 -12.93 -7.35 23.64
CA GLY A 155 -14.30 -6.87 23.89
C GLY A 155 -14.41 -5.34 23.84
N LYS A 156 -13.41 -4.61 24.35
CA LYS A 156 -13.33 -3.14 24.27
C LYS A 156 -12.93 -2.63 22.89
N LEU A 157 -12.11 -3.38 22.15
CA LEU A 157 -11.64 -2.98 20.82
C LEU A 157 -12.78 -2.99 19.78
N ARG A 158 -13.64 -4.02 19.80
CA ARG A 158 -14.77 -4.18 18.86
C ARG A 158 -15.66 -2.94 18.72
N PRO A 159 -16.23 -2.36 19.79
CA PRO A 159 -17.10 -1.19 19.68
C PRO A 159 -16.36 0.08 19.22
N LEU A 160 -15.05 0.20 19.47
CA LEU A 160 -14.27 1.34 18.97
C LEU A 160 -14.20 1.36 17.43
N PHE A 161 -14.19 0.21 16.78
CA PHE A 161 -14.11 0.10 15.32
C PHE A 161 -15.46 0.04 14.62
N ALA A 162 -16.56 -0.22 15.33
CA ALA A 162 -17.90 -0.24 14.75
C ALA A 162 -18.26 1.05 13.96
N PRO A 163 -18.00 2.27 14.46
CA PRO A 163 -18.30 3.50 13.72
C PRO A 163 -17.19 3.94 12.74
N LYS A 164 -16.03 3.27 12.74
CA LYS A 164 -14.85 3.72 11.98
C LYS A 164 -14.91 3.23 10.54
N ARG A 165 -14.52 4.12 9.61
CA ARG A 165 -14.19 3.75 8.23
C ARG A 165 -12.72 3.38 8.16
N LEU A 166 -12.41 2.37 7.34
CA LEU A 166 -11.06 1.94 7.05
C LEU A 166 -10.67 2.41 5.64
N HIS A 167 -9.48 2.97 5.53
CA HIS A 167 -8.88 3.45 4.29
C HIS A 167 -7.80 2.46 3.86
N VAL A 168 -7.94 1.76 2.73
CA VAL A 168 -6.95 0.78 2.29
C VAL A 168 -5.71 1.53 1.81
N LEU A 169 -4.62 1.49 2.58
CA LEU A 169 -3.37 2.17 2.25
C LEU A 169 -2.50 1.34 1.31
N ASP A 170 -2.51 0.01 1.46
CA ASP A 170 -1.81 -0.92 0.57
C ASP A 170 -2.50 -2.29 0.55
N GLY A 171 -2.48 -2.96 -0.61
CA GLY A 171 -3.08 -4.28 -0.80
C GLY A 171 -4.51 -4.29 -1.33
N HIS A 172 -4.88 -3.35 -2.20
CA HIS A 172 -6.20 -3.33 -2.88
C HIS A 172 -6.49 -4.65 -3.61
N ALA A 173 -5.54 -5.13 -4.40
CA ALA A 173 -5.61 -6.43 -5.07
C ALA A 173 -5.73 -7.61 -4.08
N ARG A 174 -5.03 -7.52 -2.94
CA ARG A 174 -5.13 -8.54 -1.87
C ARG A 174 -6.52 -8.58 -1.27
N TYR A 175 -7.11 -7.42 -0.96
CA TYR A 175 -8.47 -7.35 -0.41
C TYR A 175 -9.52 -7.87 -1.39
N GLU A 176 -9.43 -7.47 -2.67
CA GLU A 176 -10.33 -8.01 -3.70
C GLU A 176 -10.16 -9.52 -3.88
N GLY A 177 -8.92 -10.03 -3.75
CA GLY A 177 -8.66 -11.46 -3.74
C GLY A 177 -9.27 -12.18 -2.53
N MET A 178 -9.27 -11.55 -1.34
CA MET A 178 -9.95 -12.08 -0.15
C MET A 178 -11.46 -12.16 -0.36
N LEU A 179 -12.08 -11.13 -0.96
CA LEU A 179 -13.50 -11.14 -1.32
C LEU A 179 -13.83 -12.26 -2.31
N ALA A 180 -13.08 -12.34 -3.42
CA ALA A 180 -13.29 -13.35 -4.45
C ALA A 180 -13.09 -14.77 -3.91
N TYR A 181 -12.11 -14.97 -3.02
CA TYR A 181 -11.91 -16.26 -2.37
C TYR A 181 -13.06 -16.62 -1.41
N ALA A 182 -13.53 -15.66 -0.59
CA ALA A 182 -14.66 -15.86 0.31
C ALA A 182 -15.93 -16.26 -0.45
N GLU A 183 -16.23 -15.59 -1.57
CA GLU A 183 -17.32 -15.96 -2.48
C GLU A 183 -17.14 -17.39 -3.02
N LYS A 184 -15.93 -17.70 -3.54
CA LYS A 184 -15.61 -19.02 -4.11
C LYS A 184 -15.82 -20.18 -3.14
N ILE A 185 -15.57 -19.99 -1.85
CA ILE A 185 -15.72 -21.03 -0.82
C ILE A 185 -17.11 -21.04 -0.16
N GLY A 186 -18.07 -20.24 -0.66
CA GLY A 186 -19.42 -20.18 -0.10
C GLY A 186 -19.47 -19.55 1.29
N ALA A 187 -18.62 -18.54 1.54
CA ALA A 187 -18.56 -17.89 2.85
C ALA A 187 -19.92 -17.31 3.27
N GLU A 188 -20.79 -16.89 2.34
CA GLU A 188 -22.12 -16.36 2.66
C GLU A 188 -22.96 -17.36 3.48
N ASP A 189 -23.00 -18.62 3.04
CA ASP A 189 -23.74 -19.73 3.65
C ASP A 189 -23.08 -20.28 4.93
N ALA A 190 -21.82 -19.89 5.20
CA ALA A 190 -21.11 -20.31 6.39
C ALA A 190 -21.75 -19.73 7.68
N PRO A 191 -21.45 -20.30 8.86
CA PRO A 191 -21.90 -19.76 10.14
C PRO A 191 -21.63 -18.25 10.28
N GLN A 192 -22.47 -17.56 11.07
CA GLN A 192 -22.43 -16.10 11.19
C GLN A 192 -21.03 -15.54 11.53
N TYR A 193 -20.25 -16.26 12.34
CA TYR A 193 -18.92 -15.82 12.77
C TYR A 193 -17.80 -16.66 12.17
N SER A 194 -18.06 -17.33 11.04
CA SER A 194 -17.05 -18.09 10.30
C SER A 194 -15.86 -17.21 9.91
N SER A 195 -14.66 -17.76 10.04
CA SER A 195 -13.40 -17.12 9.64
C SER A 195 -13.38 -16.77 8.14
N ALA A 196 -14.12 -17.52 7.32
CA ALA A 196 -14.27 -17.25 5.88
C ALA A 196 -14.91 -15.88 5.56
N LYS A 197 -15.60 -15.26 6.53
CA LYS A 197 -16.23 -13.93 6.39
C LYS A 197 -15.28 -12.78 6.73
N TYR A 198 -14.01 -13.07 7.08
CA TYR A 198 -13.04 -12.08 7.54
C TYR A 198 -11.71 -12.15 6.77
N GLY A 199 -11.05 -11.00 6.67
CA GLY A 199 -9.73 -10.82 6.06
C GLY A 199 -8.68 -10.41 7.09
N LEU A 200 -7.42 -10.69 6.80
CA LEU A 200 -6.29 -10.26 7.62
C LEU A 200 -5.98 -8.79 7.33
N VAL A 201 -6.16 -7.91 8.32
CA VAL A 201 -5.94 -6.46 8.16
C VAL A 201 -5.04 -5.94 9.26
N CYS A 202 -4.02 -5.18 8.85
CA CYS A 202 -3.14 -4.41 9.72
C CYS A 202 -3.57 -2.94 9.65
N MET A 203 -3.87 -2.33 10.79
CA MET A 203 -4.50 -1.02 10.86
C MET A 203 -3.65 -0.02 11.63
N SER A 204 -3.42 1.17 11.07
CA SER A 204 -2.71 2.29 11.71
C SER A 204 -3.62 3.51 11.92
N ASN A 205 -3.33 4.30 12.97
CA ASN A 205 -4.04 5.54 13.23
C ASN A 205 -3.55 6.66 12.30
N LEU A 206 -4.42 7.14 11.40
CA LEU A 206 -4.17 8.21 10.43
C LEU A 206 -3.93 9.59 11.08
N ASP A 207 -4.31 9.75 12.35
CA ASP A 207 -4.08 10.99 13.10
C ASP A 207 -2.66 11.11 13.67
N GLU A 208 -1.83 10.07 13.53
CA GLU A 208 -0.43 10.06 13.97
C GLU A 208 0.52 10.35 12.81
N PRO A 209 1.56 11.19 13.01
CA PRO A 209 2.53 11.56 11.98
C PRO A 209 3.59 10.46 11.75
N THR A 210 3.14 9.24 11.45
CA THR A 210 3.99 8.02 11.35
C THR A 210 4.00 7.38 9.95
N PHE A 211 3.39 8.05 8.98
CA PHE A 211 3.33 7.58 7.59
C PHE A 211 4.41 8.23 6.75
N VAL A 212 5.19 7.40 6.06
CA VAL A 212 6.07 7.83 4.98
C VAL A 212 5.44 7.36 3.68
N VAL A 213 4.97 8.30 2.86
CA VAL A 213 4.45 8.02 1.53
C VAL A 213 5.57 8.26 0.53
N ALA A 214 5.93 7.22 -0.22
CA ALA A 214 6.93 7.31 -1.27
C ALA A 214 6.28 7.73 -2.60
N ALA A 215 7.07 8.38 -3.45
CA ALA A 215 6.68 8.59 -4.83
C ALA A 215 6.63 7.24 -5.56
N ARG A 216 5.74 7.14 -6.55
CA ARG A 216 5.71 6.01 -7.48
C ARG A 216 6.13 6.53 -8.84
N HIS A 217 7.42 6.53 -9.09
CA HIS A 217 8.01 6.90 -10.37
C HIS A 217 7.53 5.99 -11.49
N ARG A 218 7.66 6.43 -12.75
CA ARG A 218 7.25 5.65 -13.92
C ARG A 218 8.44 5.37 -14.83
N ILE A 219 8.47 4.17 -15.43
CA ILE A 219 9.47 3.75 -16.40
C ILE A 219 8.76 3.19 -17.62
N VAL A 220 9.01 3.78 -18.78
CA VAL A 220 8.55 3.30 -20.09
C VAL A 220 9.73 2.67 -20.81
N ARG A 221 9.61 1.38 -21.13
CA ARG A 221 10.70 0.61 -21.78
C ARG A 221 10.60 0.58 -23.30
N SER A 222 9.40 0.74 -23.87
CA SER A 222 9.21 0.67 -25.32
C SER A 222 10.03 1.74 -26.03
N ASP A 223 10.68 1.36 -27.11
CA ASP A 223 11.49 2.21 -27.97
C ASP A 223 10.63 3.01 -28.97
N GLY A 224 11.27 3.78 -29.85
CA GLY A 224 10.60 4.57 -30.90
C GLY A 224 10.19 5.99 -30.51
N PHE A 225 10.30 6.36 -29.23
CA PHE A 225 10.09 7.74 -28.81
C PHE A 225 11.28 8.63 -29.18
N LYS A 226 11.02 9.70 -29.93
CA LYS A 226 11.99 10.77 -30.17
C LYS A 226 11.76 11.87 -29.14
N ARG A 227 12.76 12.15 -28.30
CA ARG A 227 12.70 13.17 -27.25
C ARG A 227 12.04 14.47 -27.72
N ASP A 228 12.56 15.08 -28.79
CA ASP A 228 12.09 16.39 -29.25
C ASP A 228 10.61 16.34 -29.67
N ALA A 229 10.18 15.27 -30.34
CA ALA A 229 8.78 15.06 -30.70
C ALA A 229 7.87 14.89 -29.47
N VAL A 230 8.33 14.15 -28.46
CA VAL A 230 7.60 13.98 -27.18
C VAL A 230 7.47 15.33 -26.47
N LEU A 231 8.56 16.09 -26.36
CA LEU A 231 8.56 17.40 -25.70
C LEU A 231 7.68 18.42 -26.45
N ASP A 232 7.72 18.41 -27.78
CA ASP A 232 6.87 19.28 -28.61
C ASP A 232 5.39 18.95 -28.44
N ALA A 233 5.02 17.67 -28.42
CA ALA A 233 3.65 17.25 -28.11
C ALA A 233 3.25 17.63 -26.66
N ALA A 234 4.17 17.50 -25.70
CA ALA A 234 3.93 17.84 -24.30
C ALA A 234 3.65 19.34 -24.10
N LYS A 235 4.21 20.24 -24.92
CA LYS A 235 3.97 21.70 -24.87
C LYS A 235 2.49 22.06 -25.02
N LYS A 236 1.62 21.18 -25.54
CA LYS A 236 0.17 21.41 -25.52
C LYS A 236 -0.32 21.57 -24.08
N TYR A 237 0.08 20.67 -23.18
CA TYR A 237 -0.46 20.54 -21.82
C TYR A 237 0.45 21.12 -20.73
N PHE A 238 1.76 21.15 -20.97
CA PHE A 238 2.77 21.46 -19.97
C PHE A 238 3.62 22.67 -20.34
N VAL A 239 4.09 23.39 -19.33
CA VAL A 239 5.31 24.20 -19.41
C VAL A 239 6.49 23.23 -19.30
N VAL A 240 7.41 23.30 -20.24
CA VAL A 240 8.54 22.35 -20.39
C VAL A 240 9.84 23.11 -20.16
N ASP A 241 10.48 22.85 -19.01
CA ASP A 241 11.73 23.48 -18.62
C ASP A 241 12.88 22.48 -18.73
N LYS A 242 13.99 22.92 -19.33
CA LYS A 242 15.21 22.11 -19.43
C LYS A 242 15.98 22.16 -18.11
N LEU A 243 16.46 21.02 -17.65
CA LEU A 243 17.34 20.84 -16.50
C LEU A 243 18.72 20.33 -16.98
N PRO A 244 19.67 21.23 -17.32
CA PRO A 244 20.89 20.83 -17.99
C PRO A 244 21.77 19.89 -17.15
N GLY A 245 22.19 18.77 -17.73
CA GLY A 245 23.11 17.82 -17.11
C GLY A 245 22.57 17.08 -15.88
N LEU A 246 21.27 17.16 -15.57
CA LEU A 246 20.70 16.58 -14.34
C LEU A 246 20.19 15.15 -14.51
N ALA A 247 20.19 14.57 -15.72
CA ALA A 247 19.57 13.25 -15.96
C ALA A 247 20.15 12.11 -15.11
N GLY A 248 21.40 12.26 -14.64
CA GLY A 248 22.09 11.27 -13.84
C GLY A 248 22.00 11.45 -12.32
N ASP A 249 21.35 12.50 -11.81
CA ASP A 249 21.39 12.92 -10.40
C ASP A 249 20.00 12.83 -9.75
N ALA A 250 19.64 11.64 -9.26
CA ALA A 250 18.33 11.36 -8.67
C ALA A 250 17.92 12.35 -7.58
N GLY A 251 18.83 12.70 -6.67
CA GLY A 251 18.55 13.63 -5.58
C GLY A 251 18.23 15.05 -6.06
N LYS A 252 18.92 15.53 -7.11
CA LYS A 252 18.57 16.82 -7.72
C LYS A 252 17.25 16.77 -8.49
N LEU A 253 16.92 15.64 -9.11
CA LEU A 253 15.64 15.47 -9.82
C LEU A 253 14.45 15.47 -8.84
N GLU A 254 14.57 14.76 -7.72
CA GLU A 254 13.58 14.77 -6.63
C GLU A 254 13.42 16.17 -6.03
N LYS A 255 14.53 16.87 -5.79
CA LYS A 255 14.51 18.26 -5.33
C LYS A 255 13.80 19.18 -6.33
N ALA A 256 14.05 19.03 -7.63
CA ALA A 256 13.46 19.85 -8.67
C ALA A 256 11.92 19.71 -8.75
N VAL A 257 11.37 18.52 -8.46
CA VAL A 257 9.92 18.35 -8.35
C VAL A 257 9.39 18.91 -7.02
N ALA A 258 10.07 18.65 -5.91
CA ALA A 258 9.67 19.07 -4.56
C ALA A 258 9.59 20.60 -4.38
N GLU A 259 10.45 21.36 -5.06
CA GLU A 259 10.47 22.85 -5.00
C GLU A 259 9.33 23.52 -5.79
N THR A 260 8.50 22.74 -6.49
CA THR A 260 7.34 23.28 -7.22
C THR A 260 6.17 23.51 -6.29
N THR A 261 5.39 24.58 -6.55
CA THR A 261 4.16 24.88 -5.81
C THR A 261 3.29 23.64 -5.63
N ALA A 262 2.87 23.37 -4.40
CA ALA A 262 2.24 22.11 -4.00
C ALA A 262 0.99 21.75 -4.83
N HIS A 263 0.21 22.74 -5.26
CA HIS A 263 -1.03 22.54 -6.02
C HIS A 263 -0.87 22.53 -7.54
N GLN A 264 0.36 22.60 -8.04
CA GLN A 264 0.63 22.58 -9.47
C GLN A 264 1.26 21.24 -9.86
N PRO A 265 0.58 20.39 -10.66
CA PRO A 265 1.10 19.07 -10.99
C PRO A 265 2.40 19.14 -11.78
N THR A 266 3.39 18.38 -11.33
CA THR A 266 4.75 18.43 -11.90
C THR A 266 5.46 17.10 -11.79
N PHE A 267 6.24 16.78 -12.81
CA PHE A 267 7.18 15.65 -12.81
C PHE A 267 8.41 16.00 -13.64
N VAL A 268 9.47 15.20 -13.54
CA VAL A 268 10.66 15.33 -14.37
C VAL A 268 10.79 14.11 -15.26
N ALA A 269 10.89 14.32 -16.56
CA ALA A 269 11.14 13.29 -17.56
C ALA A 269 12.64 13.17 -17.88
N LEU A 270 13.08 11.93 -18.01
CA LEU A 270 14.40 11.49 -18.44
C LEU A 270 14.25 10.73 -19.75
N PHE A 271 15.17 10.92 -20.69
CA PHE A 271 15.15 10.22 -21.97
C PHE A 271 16.44 9.42 -22.17
N ALA A 272 16.33 8.27 -22.83
CA ALA A 272 17.49 7.48 -23.21
C ALA A 272 18.49 8.33 -24.03
N ASN A 273 19.77 8.22 -23.71
CA ASN A 273 20.88 8.94 -24.35
C ASN A 273 20.78 10.48 -24.29
N ASP A 274 20.01 11.04 -23.34
CA ASP A 274 20.03 12.47 -23.03
C ASP A 274 20.75 12.73 -21.70
N ALA A 275 21.66 13.71 -21.69
CA ALA A 275 22.33 14.16 -20.48
C ALA A 275 21.44 15.11 -19.66
N ASP A 276 20.47 15.72 -20.32
CA ASP A 276 19.55 16.69 -19.74
C ASP A 276 18.27 16.00 -19.23
N ALA A 277 17.70 16.57 -18.18
CA ALA A 277 16.36 16.22 -17.72
C ALA A 277 15.36 17.32 -18.10
N TRP A 278 14.07 17.00 -18.06
CA TRP A 278 13.03 17.92 -18.50
C TRP A 278 11.95 18.00 -17.44
N LYS A 279 11.73 19.18 -16.85
CA LYS A 279 10.66 19.41 -15.88
C LYS A 279 9.39 19.78 -16.63
N LEU A 280 8.32 19.02 -16.40
CA LEU A 280 7.02 19.23 -17.00
C LEU A 280 6.04 19.67 -15.91
N THR A 281 5.53 20.89 -16.05
CA THR A 281 4.60 21.49 -15.10
C THR A 281 3.28 21.74 -15.80
N LEU A 282 2.18 21.24 -15.26
CA LEU A 282 0.85 21.39 -15.87
C LEU A 282 0.49 22.88 -15.97
N LYS A 283 0.05 23.31 -17.15
CA LYS A 283 -0.45 24.68 -17.36
C LYS A 283 -1.72 24.91 -16.53
N GLY A 284 -1.89 26.12 -16.00
CA GLY A 284 -2.97 26.42 -15.05
C GLY A 284 -4.39 26.23 -15.59
N ASP A 285 -4.56 26.47 -16.90
CA ASP A 285 -5.80 26.36 -17.67
C ASP A 285 -6.07 24.94 -18.20
N VAL A 286 -5.11 24.02 -18.09
CA VAL A 286 -5.24 22.63 -18.55
C VAL A 286 -5.70 21.73 -17.39
N SER A 287 -6.54 20.76 -17.72
CA SER A 287 -6.93 19.68 -16.82
C SER A 287 -7.37 18.44 -17.60
N PRO A 288 -7.24 17.23 -17.04
CA PRO A 288 -7.73 16.02 -17.70
C PRO A 288 -9.22 16.09 -18.09
N VAL A 289 -10.09 16.60 -17.21
CA VAL A 289 -11.52 16.76 -17.51
C VAL A 289 -11.74 17.76 -18.66
N GLY A 290 -10.98 18.86 -18.67
CA GLY A 290 -11.02 19.84 -19.77
C GLY A 290 -10.59 19.25 -21.13
N GLU A 291 -9.75 18.22 -21.13
CA GLU A 291 -9.34 17.47 -22.32
C GLU A 291 -10.29 16.30 -22.66
N GLY A 292 -11.46 16.23 -21.99
CA GLY A 292 -12.46 15.20 -22.21
C GLY A 292 -12.08 13.82 -21.66
N ILE A 293 -11.20 13.76 -20.66
CA ILE A 293 -10.83 12.51 -19.99
C ILE A 293 -11.73 12.30 -18.78
N ASP A 294 -12.32 11.12 -18.69
CA ASP A 294 -13.16 10.72 -17.56
C ASP A 294 -12.29 10.46 -16.32
N VAL A 295 -12.18 11.47 -15.47
CA VAL A 295 -11.58 11.40 -14.13
C VAL A 295 -12.40 12.25 -13.17
N HIS A 296 -12.37 11.88 -11.89
CA HIS A 296 -13.09 12.64 -10.88
C HIS A 296 -12.50 14.05 -10.72
N ARG A 297 -13.36 15.09 -10.78
CA ARG A 297 -12.96 16.51 -10.83
C ARG A 297 -12.08 16.94 -9.64
N ALA A 298 -12.29 16.33 -8.46
CA ALA A 298 -11.55 16.66 -7.25
C ALA A 298 -10.08 16.21 -7.26
N ILE A 299 -9.75 15.14 -8.01
CA ILE A 299 -8.39 14.56 -8.04
C ILE A 299 -7.67 14.79 -9.36
N GLN A 300 -8.33 15.40 -10.36
CA GLN A 300 -7.80 15.55 -11.72
C GLN A 300 -6.45 16.30 -11.80
N LYS A 301 -6.10 17.07 -10.76
CA LYS A 301 -4.82 17.78 -10.63
C LYS A 301 -3.91 17.14 -9.58
N TYR A 302 -3.98 15.82 -9.40
CA TYR A 302 -2.96 15.07 -8.67
C TYR A 302 -1.91 14.55 -9.66
N ASP A 303 -0.63 14.59 -9.26
CA ASP A 303 0.51 14.19 -10.09
C ASP A 303 0.30 12.85 -10.81
N PRO A 304 -0.07 11.73 -10.13
CA PRO A 304 -0.28 10.46 -10.83
C PRO A 304 -1.43 10.50 -11.85
N VAL A 305 -2.50 11.24 -11.57
CA VAL A 305 -3.62 11.39 -12.52
C VAL A 305 -3.16 12.13 -13.77
N VAL A 306 -2.40 13.21 -13.61
CA VAL A 306 -1.87 14.03 -14.72
C VAL A 306 -0.86 13.24 -15.56
N VAL A 307 0.07 12.53 -14.90
CA VAL A 307 1.06 11.71 -15.59
C VAL A 307 0.39 10.58 -16.37
N GLU A 308 -0.54 9.85 -15.77
CA GLU A 308 -1.27 8.78 -16.46
C GLU A 308 -2.11 9.35 -17.61
N SER A 309 -3.05 10.25 -17.30
CA SER A 309 -4.07 10.66 -18.26
C SER A 309 -3.56 11.55 -19.39
N LEU A 310 -2.62 12.45 -19.13
CA LEU A 310 -2.13 13.39 -20.14
C LEU A 310 -0.80 12.95 -20.73
N PHE A 311 0.21 12.69 -19.90
CA PHE A 311 1.54 12.39 -20.43
C PHE A 311 1.60 10.99 -21.06
N LEU A 312 1.24 9.94 -20.33
CA LEU A 312 1.28 8.58 -20.87
C LEU A 312 0.25 8.38 -21.99
N ARG A 313 -1.02 8.75 -21.76
CA ARG A 313 -2.10 8.44 -22.70
C ARG A 313 -2.24 9.42 -23.87
N ARG A 314 -2.00 10.73 -23.69
CA ARG A 314 -2.17 11.73 -24.78
C ARG A 314 -0.85 12.10 -25.47
N VAL A 315 0.25 12.24 -24.72
CA VAL A 315 1.55 12.60 -25.30
C VAL A 315 2.25 11.36 -25.85
N LEU A 316 2.43 10.31 -25.04
CA LEU A 316 3.14 9.09 -25.45
C LEU A 316 2.24 8.06 -26.14
N GLN A 317 0.93 8.15 -25.97
CA GLN A 317 -0.05 7.19 -26.52
C GLN A 317 0.25 5.75 -26.11
N THR A 318 0.67 5.54 -24.87
CA THR A 318 0.99 4.20 -24.32
C THR A 318 0.35 3.99 -22.97
N ALA A 319 0.07 2.72 -22.66
CA ALA A 319 -0.30 2.24 -21.33
C ALA A 319 0.86 1.54 -20.62
N ALA A 320 1.97 1.30 -21.33
CA ALA A 320 3.04 0.42 -20.89
C ALA A 320 4.08 1.18 -20.06
N ALA A 321 3.75 1.41 -18.79
CA ALA A 321 4.67 1.95 -17.81
C ALA A 321 4.74 1.02 -16.58
N THR A 322 5.95 0.73 -16.12
CA THR A 322 6.15 0.11 -14.80
C THR A 322 6.42 1.17 -13.76
N THR A 323 6.24 0.83 -12.49
CA THR A 323 6.44 1.74 -11.36
C THR A 323 7.65 1.38 -10.53
N ASP A 324 8.34 2.38 -9.98
CA ASP A 324 9.42 2.19 -8.98
C ASP A 324 9.27 3.23 -7.86
N VAL A 325 9.76 2.91 -6.66
CA VAL A 325 9.76 3.83 -5.50
C VAL A 325 11.09 4.55 -5.31
N ASP A 326 12.16 4.08 -5.98
CA ASP A 326 13.49 4.67 -5.90
C ASP A 326 13.82 5.44 -7.19
N ALA A 327 14.03 6.74 -7.06
CA ALA A 327 14.43 7.61 -8.18
C ALA A 327 15.78 7.18 -8.79
N ALA A 328 16.70 6.65 -8.00
CA ALA A 328 18.00 6.19 -8.51
C ALA A 328 17.86 4.95 -9.41
N SER A 329 16.93 4.05 -9.07
CA SER A 329 16.56 2.90 -9.90
C SER A 329 15.95 3.34 -11.24
N VAL A 330 15.15 4.41 -11.27
CA VAL A 330 14.62 5.00 -12.51
C VAL A 330 15.73 5.57 -13.39
N VAL A 331 16.65 6.36 -12.81
CA VAL A 331 17.83 6.89 -13.52
C VAL A 331 18.67 5.75 -14.09
N SER A 332 18.88 4.69 -13.31
CA SER A 332 19.64 3.51 -13.72
C SER A 332 18.94 2.76 -14.85
N ALA A 333 17.60 2.63 -14.80
CA ALA A 333 16.83 1.99 -15.86
C ALA A 333 16.93 2.76 -17.19
N VAL A 334 16.88 4.09 -17.17
CA VAL A 334 17.02 4.91 -18.38
C VAL A 334 18.44 4.82 -18.95
N LYS A 335 19.46 4.86 -18.09
CA LYS A 335 20.87 4.59 -18.51
C LYS A 335 21.04 3.18 -19.09
N GLY A 336 20.27 2.22 -18.58
CA GLY A 336 20.24 0.83 -19.03
C GLY A 336 19.38 0.55 -20.26
N GLY A 337 18.81 1.59 -20.90
CA GLY A 337 18.08 1.46 -22.16
C GLY A 337 16.56 1.59 -22.07
N ALA A 338 15.98 1.88 -20.91
CA ALA A 338 14.58 2.30 -20.85
C ALA A 338 14.40 3.65 -21.57
N ALA A 339 13.38 3.77 -22.41
CA ALA A 339 13.19 4.95 -23.25
C ALA A 339 12.92 6.23 -22.46
N ILE A 340 12.05 6.15 -21.45
CA ILE A 340 11.64 7.31 -20.64
C ILE A 340 11.52 6.92 -19.17
N GLY A 341 12.10 7.74 -18.30
CA GLY A 341 11.88 7.70 -16.84
C GLY A 341 11.14 8.94 -16.38
N MET A 342 10.28 8.82 -15.38
CA MET A 342 9.53 9.95 -14.81
C MET A 342 9.71 9.98 -13.29
N ILE A 343 10.37 11.03 -12.80
CA ILE A 343 10.52 11.33 -11.38
C ILE A 343 9.32 12.18 -10.94
N MET A 344 8.67 11.78 -9.85
CA MET A 344 7.38 12.30 -9.40
C MET A 344 7.48 12.67 -7.93
N ARG A 345 6.56 13.51 -7.45
CA ARG A 345 6.43 13.75 -6.01
C ARG A 345 5.62 12.64 -5.34
N PRO A 346 5.89 12.35 -4.05
CA PRO A 346 4.99 11.55 -3.25
C PRO A 346 3.64 12.25 -3.11
N MET A 347 2.55 11.46 -3.11
CA MET A 347 1.26 11.96 -2.66
C MET A 347 1.30 12.22 -1.16
N THR A 348 0.54 13.23 -0.71
CA THR A 348 0.32 13.44 0.72
C THR A 348 -0.74 12.47 1.25
N LEU A 349 -0.68 12.14 2.54
CA LEU A 349 -1.70 11.31 3.19
C LEU A 349 -3.11 11.93 3.03
N ASP A 350 -3.21 13.25 3.12
CA ASP A 350 -4.47 13.96 2.95
C ASP A 350 -5.04 13.84 1.54
N GLN A 351 -4.22 13.85 0.49
CA GLN A 351 -4.71 13.59 -0.88
C GLN A 351 -5.23 12.17 -1.04
N ILE A 352 -4.58 11.19 -0.39
CA ILE A 352 -5.01 9.78 -0.43
C ILE A 352 -6.35 9.62 0.28
N VAL A 353 -6.47 10.11 1.52
CA VAL A 353 -7.72 10.07 2.29
C VAL A 353 -8.83 10.87 1.59
N HIS A 354 -8.51 12.03 1.02
CA HIS A 354 -9.48 12.82 0.25
C HIS A 354 -10.03 12.03 -0.94
N THR A 355 -9.18 11.26 -1.63
CA THR A 355 -9.58 10.39 -2.74
C THR A 355 -10.63 9.37 -2.29
N ASP A 356 -10.39 8.69 -1.16
CA ASP A 356 -11.35 7.76 -0.55
C ASP A 356 -12.67 8.44 -0.14
N GLU A 357 -12.59 9.66 0.38
CA GLU A 357 -13.73 10.39 0.91
C GLU A 357 -14.69 10.84 -0.19
N VAL A 358 -14.16 11.29 -1.32
CA VAL A 358 -14.95 11.69 -2.49
C VAL A 358 -15.33 10.52 -3.40
N GLY A 359 -14.93 9.29 -3.06
CA GLY A 359 -15.23 8.09 -3.85
C GLY A 359 -14.55 8.08 -5.23
N ALA A 360 -13.40 8.75 -5.34
CA ALA A 360 -12.60 8.74 -6.55
C ALA A 360 -11.60 7.57 -6.54
N VAL A 361 -10.99 7.29 -7.69
CA VAL A 361 -10.03 6.22 -7.85
C VAL A 361 -8.81 6.75 -8.59
N LEU A 362 -7.63 6.57 -8.00
CA LEU A 362 -6.35 6.90 -8.60
C LEU A 362 -5.91 5.80 -9.58
N PRO A 363 -5.08 6.14 -10.58
CA PRO A 363 -4.43 5.15 -11.43
C PRO A 363 -3.69 4.08 -10.61
N PHE A 364 -3.62 2.85 -11.11
CA PHE A 364 -2.84 1.79 -10.49
C PHE A 364 -1.37 2.21 -10.28
N GLY A 365 -0.84 1.84 -9.13
CA GLY A 365 0.48 2.19 -8.62
C GLY A 365 0.69 3.67 -8.34
N SER A 366 -0.30 4.40 -7.85
CA SER A 366 -0.16 5.82 -7.51
C SER A 366 0.52 6.06 -6.17
N THR A 367 0.39 5.11 -5.23
CA THR A 367 0.86 5.28 -3.85
C THR A 367 1.78 4.14 -3.40
N ALA A 368 2.65 4.43 -2.43
CA ALA A 368 3.44 3.43 -1.72
C ALA A 368 3.74 3.92 -0.30
N PHE A 369 3.57 3.04 0.69
CA PHE A 369 3.81 3.33 2.10
C PHE A 369 5.06 2.60 2.57
N LEU A 370 6.00 3.36 3.14
CA LEU A 370 7.26 2.83 3.66
C LEU A 370 7.33 2.90 5.20
N PRO A 371 8.15 2.02 5.82
CA PRO A 371 8.59 0.74 5.27
C PRO A 371 7.38 -0.20 5.06
N PRO A 372 7.49 -1.23 4.19
CA PRO A 372 6.42 -2.21 4.00
C PRO A 372 6.13 -2.99 5.29
N LEU A 373 4.96 -3.61 5.37
CA LEU A 373 4.63 -4.48 6.51
C LEU A 373 5.43 -5.79 6.43
N ALA A 374 5.79 -6.35 7.59
CA ALA A 374 6.36 -7.69 7.70
C ALA A 374 5.25 -8.74 7.88
N ASN A 375 5.42 -9.90 7.26
CA ASN A 375 4.50 -11.04 7.31
C ASN A 375 4.72 -11.86 8.59
N LEU A 376 4.34 -11.27 9.72
CA LEU A 376 4.55 -11.84 11.06
C LEU A 376 3.45 -12.80 11.50
N VAL A 377 2.23 -12.64 10.95
CA VAL A 377 1.04 -13.39 11.32
C VAL A 377 0.36 -13.88 10.05
N THR A 378 0.03 -15.18 10.00
CA THR A 378 -0.82 -15.76 8.96
C THR A 378 -2.22 -16.04 9.51
N TYR A 379 -3.25 -15.72 8.74
CA TYR A 379 -4.65 -16.03 9.04
C TYR A 379 -5.09 -17.25 8.25
N VAL A 380 -5.31 -18.38 8.90
CA VAL A 380 -5.85 -19.59 8.23
C VAL A 380 -7.36 -19.43 8.10
N VAL A 381 -7.89 -19.70 6.91
CA VAL A 381 -9.31 -19.64 6.59
C VAL A 381 -9.90 -21.04 6.71
N ASP A 382 -10.92 -21.15 7.54
CA ASP A 382 -11.68 -22.38 7.80
C ASP A 382 -13.17 -22.02 7.99
N LEU A 383 -14.04 -22.63 7.19
CA LEU A 383 -15.48 -22.35 7.21
C LEU A 383 -16.10 -22.65 8.57
N ASP A 384 -15.56 -23.62 9.30
CA ASP A 384 -16.08 -24.09 10.58
C ASP A 384 -15.42 -23.39 11.78
N GLU A 385 -14.35 -22.62 11.56
CA GLU A 385 -13.67 -21.88 12.62
C GLU A 385 -14.39 -20.55 12.91
N ASP A 386 -14.85 -20.40 14.14
CA ASP A 386 -15.50 -19.19 14.63
C ASP A 386 -14.46 -18.16 15.14
N VAL A 387 -14.62 -16.88 14.79
CA VAL A 387 -13.73 -15.76 15.21
C VAL A 387 -14.25 -14.92 16.38
N VAL A 388 -15.48 -15.14 16.87
CA VAL A 388 -16.15 -14.27 17.86
C VAL A 388 -16.15 -14.82 19.27
#